data_AF-A0A9E3N8F8-F1
#
_entry.id   AF-A0A9E3N8F8-F1
#
_cell.length_a   1.000
_cell.length_b   1.000
_cell.length_c   1.000
_cell.angle_alpha   90.00
_cell.angle_beta   90.00
_cell.angle_gamma   90.00
#
_symmetry.space_group_name_H-M   'P 1'
#
loop_
_entity.id
_entity.type
_entity.pdbx_description
1 polymer ?
#
loop_
_entity_poly.entity_id
_entity_poly.type
_entity_poly.pdbx_seq_one_letter_code
_entity_poly.pdbx_strand_id
1 'polypeptide(L)'
;LQSSMAPPVSNNWGFINNPKFDELVAKARQTFDPAERDKALAELHAASVDDAAFLYVAHDVAPRAMSPKVKGFVQPKSWFVDFSPVSMAP
;
A
#
# COMPACT_ATOMS: atom_id res chain seq x y z
N LEU A 1 -5.94 9.82 1.74
CA LEU A 1 -6.23 10.19 3.14
C LEU A 1 -5.75 11.59 3.47
N GLN A 2 -4.52 12.00 3.11
CA GLN A 2 -4.10 13.40 3.26
C GLN A 2 -4.86 14.32 2.30
N SER A 3 -5.39 15.43 2.81
CA SER A 3 -6.29 16.32 2.08
C SER A 3 -5.59 17.04 0.92
N SER A 4 -4.35 17.48 1.11
CA SER A 4 -3.55 18.17 0.08
C SER A 4 -3.13 17.28 -1.11
N MET A 5 -3.44 15.99 -1.06
CA MET A 5 -3.15 15.03 -2.14
C MET A 5 -4.30 14.88 -3.14
N ALA A 6 -5.31 15.76 -3.11
CA ALA A 6 -6.38 15.79 -4.09
C ALA A 6 -5.83 15.98 -5.53
N PRO A 7 -6.47 15.42 -6.56
CA PRO A 7 -6.12 15.70 -7.96
C PRO A 7 -6.10 17.21 -8.25
N PRO A 8 -5.18 17.70 -9.09
CA PRO A 8 -4.20 16.94 -9.88
C PRO A 8 -2.89 16.62 -9.14
N VAL A 9 -2.77 16.98 -7.86
CA VAL A 9 -1.50 16.85 -7.11
C VAL A 9 -1.14 15.38 -6.90
N SER A 10 -2.12 14.55 -6.54
CA SER A 10 -1.87 13.12 -6.27
C SER A 10 -3.15 12.27 -6.25
N ASN A 11 -3.11 11.16 -5.52
CA ASN A 11 -4.03 10.04 -5.57
C ASN A 11 -5.23 10.10 -4.61
N ASN A 12 -5.58 11.26 -4.03
CA ASN A 12 -6.80 11.38 -3.22
C ASN A 12 -8.05 11.59 -4.10
N TRP A 13 -8.42 10.57 -4.89
CA TRP A 13 -9.54 10.63 -5.84
C TRP A 13 -10.91 10.79 -5.17
N GLY A 14 -11.03 10.41 -3.90
CA GLY A 14 -12.25 10.57 -3.11
C GLY A 14 -12.45 11.98 -2.54
N PHE A 15 -11.54 12.93 -2.81
CA PHE A 15 -11.55 14.28 -2.22
C PHE A 15 -11.68 14.28 -0.69
N ILE A 16 -11.08 13.27 -0.04
CA ILE A 16 -11.11 13.12 1.42
C ILE A 16 -10.47 14.34 2.05
N ASN A 17 -11.19 15.01 2.94
CA ASN A 17 -10.78 16.25 3.58
C ASN A 17 -11.12 16.22 5.07
N ASN A 18 -10.34 15.46 5.84
CA ASN A 18 -10.53 15.27 7.26
C ASN A 18 -9.27 15.72 8.01
N PRO A 19 -9.33 16.79 8.82
CA PRO A 19 -8.16 17.30 9.55
C PRO A 19 -7.50 16.26 10.45
N LYS A 20 -8.28 15.29 10.98
CA LYS A 20 -7.72 14.21 11.79
C LYS A 20 -6.83 13.29 10.98
N PHE A 21 -7.18 13.02 9.72
CA PHE A 21 -6.32 12.24 8.82
C PHE A 21 -5.04 12.98 8.48
N ASP A 22 -5.09 14.30 8.28
CA ASP A 22 -3.89 15.08 8.04
C ASP A 22 -2.92 15.02 9.23
N GLU A 23 -3.43 15.13 10.46
CA GLU A 23 -2.65 14.95 11.70
C GLU A 23 -2.01 13.56 11.78
N LEU A 24 -2.81 12.50 11.59
CA LEU A 24 -2.35 11.11 11.69
C LEU A 24 -1.35 10.74 10.59
N VAL A 25 -1.56 11.23 9.36
CA VAL A 25 -0.60 11.07 8.26
C VAL A 25 0.72 11.78 8.57
N ALA A 26 0.67 13.00 9.11
CA ALA A 26 1.87 13.74 9.50
C ALA A 26 2.66 12.98 10.59
N LYS A 27 1.97 12.50 11.64
CA LYS A 27 2.55 11.66 12.70
C LYS A 27 3.24 10.42 12.12
N ALA A 28 2.54 9.65 11.28
CA ALA A 28 3.10 8.44 10.68
C ALA A 28 4.33 8.72 9.81
N ARG A 29 4.34 9.82 9.04
CA ARG A 29 5.48 10.20 8.18
C ARG A 29 6.69 10.71 8.95
N GLN A 30 6.47 11.27 10.15
CA GLN A 30 7.52 11.82 11.00
C GLN A 30 8.01 10.84 12.08
N THR A 31 7.43 9.64 12.14
CA THR A 31 7.84 8.58 13.07
C THR A 31 8.87 7.68 12.40
N PHE A 32 10.11 7.71 12.90
CA PHE A 32 11.25 7.00 12.30
C PHE A 32 11.48 5.60 12.89
N ASP A 33 11.08 5.39 14.14
CA ASP A 33 11.10 4.05 14.72
C ASP A 33 10.04 3.17 14.01
N PRO A 34 10.43 1.99 13.49
CA PRO A 34 9.50 1.15 12.73
C PRO A 34 8.28 0.69 13.53
N ALA A 35 8.46 0.31 14.79
CA ALA A 35 7.36 -0.21 15.61
C ALA A 35 6.38 0.90 15.99
N GLU A 36 6.88 2.10 16.30
CA GLU A 36 6.03 3.27 16.55
C GLU A 36 5.33 3.77 15.28
N ARG A 37 5.99 3.66 14.12
CA ARG A 37 5.36 4.01 12.83
C ARG A 37 4.21 3.05 12.52
N ASP A 38 4.39 1.76 12.77
CA ASP A 38 3.33 0.76 12.57
C ASP A 38 2.11 1.05 13.46
N LYS A 39 2.32 1.47 14.72
CA LYS A 39 1.24 1.93 15.59
C LYS A 39 0.52 3.17 15.04
N ALA A 40 1.27 4.17 14.59
CA ALA A 40 0.69 5.38 14.01
C ALA A 40 -0.11 5.10 12.72
N LEU A 41 0.38 4.18 11.88
CA LEU A 41 -0.34 3.73 10.68
C LEU A 41 -1.59 2.92 11.03
N ALA A 42 -1.56 2.10 12.09
CA ALA A 42 -2.73 1.39 12.58
C ALA A 42 -3.82 2.35 13.09
N GLU A 43 -3.44 3.41 13.82
CA GLU A 43 -4.36 4.49 14.23
C GLU A 43 -5.00 5.19 13.03
N LEU A 44 -4.20 5.55 12.01
CA LEU A 44 -4.70 6.14 10.76
C LEU A 44 -5.66 5.20 10.03
N HIS A 45 -5.33 3.91 9.97
CA HIS A 45 -6.18 2.91 9.32
C HIS A 45 -7.51 2.76 10.04
N ALA A 46 -7.52 2.62 11.37
CA ALA A 46 -8.74 2.52 12.15
C ALA A 46 -9.66 3.73 11.93
N ALA A 47 -9.10 4.95 12.01
CA ALA A 47 -9.88 6.16 11.76
C ALA A 47 -10.46 6.21 10.33
N SER A 48 -9.72 5.71 9.33
CA SER A 48 -10.19 5.61 7.95
C SER A 48 -11.32 4.59 7.76
N VAL A 49 -11.33 3.51 8.56
CA VAL A 49 -12.40 2.51 8.56
C VAL A 49 -13.66 3.08 9.21
N ASP A 50 -13.52 3.74 10.36
CA ASP A 50 -14.64 4.33 11.09
C ASP A 50 -15.35 5.43 10.30
N ASP A 51 -14.59 6.23 9.54
CA ASP A 51 -15.10 7.29 8.65
C ASP A 51 -15.66 6.73 7.33
N ALA A 52 -15.59 5.41 7.11
CA ALA A 52 -15.97 4.74 5.87
C ALA A 52 -15.34 5.36 4.61
N ALA A 53 -14.08 5.80 4.72
CA ALA A 53 -13.38 6.52 3.65
C ALA A 53 -13.15 5.68 2.38
N PHE A 54 -13.21 4.35 2.50
CA PHE A 54 -13.13 3.40 1.39
C PHE A 54 -14.08 2.21 1.62
N LEU A 55 -14.47 1.55 0.53
CA LEU A 55 -15.01 0.19 0.57
C LEU A 55 -13.87 -0.83 0.48
N TYR A 56 -13.57 -1.50 1.59
CA TYR A 56 -12.51 -2.51 1.67
C TYR A 56 -13.05 -3.89 1.25
N VAL A 57 -12.70 -4.35 0.05
CA VAL A 57 -13.26 -5.60 -0.52
C VAL A 57 -12.34 -6.80 -0.37
N ALA A 58 -11.06 -6.67 -0.74
CA ALA A 58 -10.12 -7.79 -0.78
C ALA A 58 -8.67 -7.35 -0.59
N HIS A 59 -7.83 -8.29 -0.12
CA HIS A 59 -6.39 -8.22 -0.22
C HIS A 59 -5.95 -9.11 -1.38
N ASP A 60 -5.54 -8.51 -2.51
CA ASP A 60 -5.07 -9.26 -3.68
C ASP A 60 -3.76 -9.99 -3.36
N VAL A 61 -3.73 -11.29 -3.68
CA VAL A 61 -2.57 -12.17 -3.49
C VAL A 61 -1.76 -12.38 -4.78
N ALA A 62 -2.22 -11.82 -5.90
CA ALA A 62 -1.60 -11.88 -7.22
C ALA A 62 -1.15 -13.30 -7.62
N PRO A 63 -2.08 -14.28 -7.70
CA PRO A 63 -1.74 -15.66 -8.03
C PRO A 63 -1.20 -15.75 -9.47
N ARG A 64 -0.13 -16.52 -9.67
CA ARG A 64 0.51 -16.71 -10.98
C ARG A 64 0.60 -18.18 -11.32
N ALA A 65 -0.04 -18.58 -12.41
CA ALA A 65 0.21 -19.88 -13.04
C ALA A 65 1.49 -19.79 -13.87
N MET A 66 2.45 -20.67 -13.62
CA MET A 66 3.74 -20.69 -14.32
C MET A 66 4.09 -22.11 -14.73
N SER A 67 4.82 -22.25 -15.84
CA SER A 67 5.40 -23.54 -16.23
C SER A 67 6.36 -24.05 -15.14
N PRO A 68 6.38 -25.35 -14.82
CA PRO A 68 7.39 -25.93 -13.92
C PRO A 68 8.84 -25.71 -14.37
N LYS A 69 9.04 -25.35 -15.66
CA LYS A 69 10.35 -25.01 -16.23
C LYS A 69 10.87 -23.63 -15.80
N VAL A 70 10.01 -22.72 -15.34
CA VAL A 70 10.45 -21.39 -14.86
C VAL A 70 11.25 -21.57 -13.57
N LYS A 71 12.48 -21.07 -13.55
CA LYS A 71 13.39 -21.06 -12.38
C LYS A 71 13.79 -19.63 -12.03
N GLY A 72 14.14 -19.40 -10.76
CA GLY A 72 14.64 -18.11 -10.28
C GLY A 72 13.60 -17.00 -10.13
N PHE A 73 12.31 -17.26 -10.40
CA PHE A 73 11.25 -16.30 -10.13
C PHE A 73 11.03 -16.13 -8.62
N VAL A 74 11.03 -14.88 -8.17
CA VAL A 74 10.70 -14.48 -6.79
C VAL A 74 9.45 -13.61 -6.84
N GLN A 75 8.38 -14.02 -6.15
CA GLN A 75 7.13 -13.26 -6.09
C GLN A 75 7.39 -11.89 -5.43
N PRO A 76 7.27 -10.76 -6.16
CA PRO A 76 7.48 -9.45 -5.57
C PRO A 76 6.23 -9.00 -4.80
N LYS A 77 6.42 -8.19 -3.76
CA LYS A 77 5.33 -7.39 -3.15
C LYS A 77 5.13 -6.09 -3.95
N SER A 78 5.02 -6.23 -5.27
CA SER A 78 4.99 -5.13 -6.25
C SER A 78 4.37 -5.60 -7.56
N TRP A 79 3.92 -4.66 -8.38
CA TRP A 79 3.52 -4.90 -9.77
C TRP A 79 4.72 -5.04 -10.71
N PHE A 80 5.92 -4.65 -10.24
CA PHE A 80 7.17 -4.78 -10.99
C PHE A 80 7.87 -6.10 -10.63
N VAL A 81 8.25 -6.86 -11.64
CA VAL A 81 8.95 -8.14 -11.53
C VAL A 81 10.38 -7.95 -12.01
N ASP A 82 11.35 -8.39 -11.21
CA ASP A 82 12.73 -8.53 -11.68
C ASP A 82 12.88 -9.83 -12.46
N PHE A 83 13.19 -9.72 -13.75
CA PHE A 83 13.42 -10.86 -14.63
C PHE A 83 14.89 -11.29 -14.69
N SER A 84 15.82 -10.51 -14.13
CA SER A 84 17.25 -10.82 -14.14
C SER A 84 17.60 -12.22 -13.59
N PRO A 85 16.96 -12.72 -12.51
CA PRO A 85 17.23 -14.07 -12.01
C PRO A 85 16.46 -15.17 -12.75
N VAL A 86 15.54 -14.84 -13.65
CA VAL A 86 14.59 -15.78 -14.23
C VAL A 86 15.20 -16.55 -15.40
N SER A 87 15.01 -17.86 -15.41
CA SER A 87 15.46 -18.74 -16.49
C SER A 87 14.47 -19.87 -16.78
N MET A 88 14.71 -20.60 -17.87
CA MET A 88 13.94 -21.77 -18.26
C MET A 88 14.81 -23.03 -18.17
N ALA A 89 14.33 -24.04 -17.47
CA ALA A 89 14.88 -25.38 -17.57
C ALA A 89 14.65 -25.97 -18.98
N PRO A 90 15.52 -26.86 -19.47
CA PRO A 90 15.37 -27.52 -20.77
C PRO A 90 13.99 -28.15 -21.01
#